data_AF-A0A962AN90-F1
#
_entry.id   AF-A0A962AN90-F1
#
_cell.length_a   1.000
_cell.length_b   1.000
_cell.length_c   1.000
_cell.angle_alpha   90.00
_cell.angle_beta   90.00
_cell.angle_gamma   90.00
#
_symmetry.space_group_name_H-M   'P 1'
#
loop_
_entity.id
_entity.type
_entity.pdbx_description
1 polymer ?
#
loop_
_entity_poly.entity_id
_entity_poly.type
_entity_poly.pdbx_seq_one_letter_code
_entity_poly.pdbx_strand_id
1 'polypeptide(L)'
;MTDQTPDKHELLARIAAALERLAPPTLTAPDFDAAEAFVWSASQQRLNPVKKVNRVDLGLLRGVDRVRDLLAENTERFAKGLPANNALLWG
;
A
#
# COMPACT_ATOMS: atom_id res chain seq x y z
N MET A 1 -13.72 48.81 -31.60
CA MET A 1 -12.66 48.02 -30.96
C MET A 1 -13.31 47.26 -29.82
N THR A 2 -14.02 46.18 -30.14
CA THR A 2 -14.74 45.37 -29.14
C THR A 2 -13.74 44.48 -28.43
N ASP A 3 -13.51 44.78 -27.17
CA ASP A 3 -12.75 43.96 -26.23
C ASP A 3 -13.50 42.63 -26.04
N GLN A 4 -13.04 41.58 -26.72
CA GLN A 4 -13.58 40.23 -26.56
C GLN A 4 -12.90 39.65 -25.32
N THR A 5 -13.49 39.89 -24.14
CA THR A 5 -13.10 39.14 -22.95
C THR A 5 -13.33 37.65 -23.24
N PRO A 6 -12.30 36.78 -23.16
CA PRO A 6 -12.48 35.38 -23.48
C PRO A 6 -13.57 34.77 -22.61
N ASP A 7 -14.42 33.92 -23.21
CA ASP A 7 -15.49 33.24 -22.48
C ASP A 7 -14.88 32.47 -21.31
N LYS A 8 -15.48 32.62 -20.13
CA LYS A 8 -15.01 31.96 -18.90
C LYS A 8 -14.94 30.45 -19.07
N HIS A 9 -15.86 29.85 -19.84
CA HIS A 9 -15.83 28.42 -20.12
C HIS A 9 -14.59 28.02 -20.92
N GLU A 10 -14.19 28.83 -21.90
CA GLU A 10 -12.98 28.61 -22.69
C GLU A 10 -11.72 28.69 -21.81
N LEU A 11 -11.68 29.68 -20.91
CA LEU A 11 -10.57 29.81 -19.96
C LEU A 11 -10.49 28.62 -19.00
N LEU A 12 -11.63 28.19 -18.45
CA LEU A 12 -11.71 27.02 -17.56
C LEU A 12 -11.31 25.73 -18.28
N ALA A 13 -11.75 25.54 -19.53
CA ALA A 13 -11.38 24.38 -20.34
C ALA A 13 -9.87 24.35 -20.62
N ARG A 14 -9.25 25.50 -20.91
CA ARG A 14 -7.80 25.61 -21.11
C ARG A 14 -7.02 25.30 -19.83
N ILE A 15 -7.52 25.73 -18.67
CA ILE A 15 -6.94 25.38 -17.36
C ILE A 15 -7.06 23.88 -17.10
N ALA A 16 -8.24 23.29 -17.28
CA ALA A 16 -8.46 21.85 -17.12
C ALA A 16 -7.52 21.05 -18.02
N ALA A 17 -7.41 21.39 -19.30
CA ALA A 17 -6.50 20.73 -20.23
C ALA A 17 -5.02 20.89 -19.84
N ALA A 18 -4.63 22.01 -19.22
CA ALA A 18 -3.29 22.19 -18.68
C ALA A 18 -3.04 21.32 -17.44
N LEU A 19 -4.03 21.23 -16.55
CA LEU A 19 -3.97 20.39 -15.35
C LEU A 19 -3.91 18.90 -15.70
N GLU A 20 -4.70 18.44 -16.68
CA GLU A 20 -4.69 17.08 -17.21
C GLU A 20 -3.30 16.68 -17.74
N ARG A 21 -2.61 17.57 -18.48
CA ARG A 21 -1.23 17.32 -18.95
C ARG A 21 -0.19 17.28 -17.84
N LEU A 22 -0.45 17.96 -16.71
CA LEU A 22 0.46 18.00 -15.57
C LEU A 22 0.19 16.88 -14.57
N ALA A 23 -0.99 16.28 -14.60
CA ALA A 23 -1.37 15.22 -13.69
C ALA A 23 -0.48 13.97 -13.92
N PRO A 24 0.06 13.37 -12.86
CA PRO A 24 0.73 12.08 -12.98
C PRO A 24 -0.28 11.00 -13.39
N PRO A 25 0.16 9.93 -14.06
CA PRO A 25 -0.70 8.78 -14.35
C PRO A 25 -1.35 8.26 -13.07
N THR A 26 -2.64 7.89 -13.16
CA THR A 26 -3.34 7.24 -12.05
C THR A 26 -2.60 5.98 -11.63
N LEU A 27 -2.31 5.85 -10.34
CA LEU A 27 -1.70 4.63 -9.80
C LEU A 27 -2.67 3.46 -9.97
N THR A 28 -2.19 2.37 -10.56
CA THR A 28 -2.95 1.12 -10.65
C THR A 28 -3.04 0.49 -9.27
N ALA A 29 -4.24 0.07 -8.88
CA ALA A 29 -4.42 -0.69 -7.66
C ALA A 29 -3.62 -2.00 -7.74
N PRO A 30 -2.93 -2.41 -6.65
CA PRO A 30 -2.21 -3.67 -6.62
C PRO A 30 -3.20 -4.85 -6.69
N ASP A 31 -2.84 -5.87 -7.47
CA ASP A 31 -3.50 -7.18 -7.44
C ASP A 31 -2.94 -7.97 -6.26
N PHE A 32 -3.74 -8.12 -5.21
CA PHE A 32 -3.36 -8.84 -4.00
C PHE A 32 -3.42 -10.36 -4.16
N ASP A 33 -4.08 -10.87 -5.20
CA ASP A 33 -4.13 -12.31 -5.50
C ASP A 33 -2.90 -12.77 -6.30
N ALA A 34 -2.11 -11.83 -6.84
CA ALA A 34 -0.92 -12.12 -7.63
C ALA A 34 0.25 -12.75 -6.85
N ALA A 35 0.30 -12.57 -5.52
CA ALA A 35 1.34 -13.12 -4.66
C ALA A 35 0.93 -13.16 -3.17
N GLU A 36 1.57 -14.02 -2.40
CA GLU A 36 1.37 -14.10 -0.94
C GLU A 36 2.11 -13.02 -0.14
N ALA A 37 3.07 -12.33 -0.75
CA ALA A 37 3.85 -11.27 -0.11
C ALA A 37 4.25 -10.19 -1.10
N PHE A 38 4.38 -8.96 -0.59
CA PHE A 38 4.71 -7.78 -1.38
C PHE A 38 5.77 -6.93 -0.68
N VAL A 39 6.60 -6.25 -1.46
CA VAL A 39 7.53 -5.22 -0.98
C VAL A 39 7.05 -3.86 -1.45
N TRP A 40 6.91 -2.92 -0.52
CA TRP A 40 6.61 -1.53 -0.85
C TRP A 40 7.80 -0.86 -1.55
N SER A 41 7.58 -0.34 -2.76
CA SER A 41 8.53 0.49 -3.48
C SER A 41 8.10 1.95 -3.39
N ALA A 42 8.79 2.73 -2.56
CA ALA A 42 8.48 4.15 -2.40
C ALA A 42 8.70 4.96 -3.68
N SER A 43 9.73 4.63 -4.47
CA SER A 43 10.04 5.31 -5.73
C SER A 43 9.00 5.06 -6.82
N GLN A 44 8.38 3.89 -6.83
CA GLN A 44 7.35 3.50 -7.79
C GLN A 44 5.93 3.65 -7.22
N GLN A 45 5.81 4.03 -5.95
CA GLN A 45 4.56 4.11 -5.18
C GLN A 45 3.65 2.88 -5.37
N ARG A 46 4.25 1.67 -5.37
CA ARG A 46 3.53 0.43 -5.62
C ARG A 46 4.03 -0.73 -4.77
N LEU A 47 3.17 -1.74 -4.62
CA LEU A 47 3.49 -3.03 -4.03
C LEU A 47 4.03 -3.97 -5.12
N ASN A 48 5.30 -4.36 -5.00
CA ASN A 48 5.93 -5.31 -5.92
C ASN A 48 5.76 -6.74 -5.37
N PRO A 49 5.22 -7.69 -6.15
CA PRO A 49 5.01 -9.06 -5.70
C PRO A 49 6.33 -9.79 -5.49
N VAL A 50 6.41 -10.56 -4.40
CA VAL A 50 7.56 -11.43 -4.09
C VAL A 50 7.29 -12.82 -4.66
N LYS A 51 7.95 -13.16 -5.78
CA LYS A 51 7.75 -14.44 -6.48
C LYS A 51 8.09 -15.68 -5.64
N LYS A 52 9.11 -15.59 -4.78
CA LYS A 52 9.54 -16.68 -3.89
C LYS A 52 9.82 -16.10 -2.51
N VAL A 53 8.93 -16.38 -1.57
CA VAL A 53 9.10 -16.01 -0.17
C VAL A 53 10.02 -17.02 0.52
N ASN A 54 11.15 -16.55 1.06
CA ASN A 54 12.03 -17.36 1.90
C ASN A 54 11.40 -17.51 3.29
N ARG A 55 10.45 -18.43 3.41
CA ARG A 55 9.76 -18.73 4.67
C ARG A 55 10.59 -19.69 5.53
N VAL A 56 10.58 -19.47 6.84
CA VAL A 56 11.01 -20.45 7.84
C VAL A 56 9.75 -20.96 8.51
N ASP A 57 9.60 -22.28 8.59
CA ASP A 57 8.45 -22.88 9.26
C ASP A 57 8.48 -22.51 10.75
N LEU A 58 7.35 -22.02 11.27
CA LEU A 58 7.19 -21.62 12.67
C LEU A 58 7.49 -22.77 13.65
N GLY A 59 7.25 -24.03 13.25
CA GLY A 59 7.55 -25.21 14.06
C GLY A 59 9.05 -25.48 14.21
N LEU A 60 9.88 -24.91 13.34
CA LEU A 60 11.35 -25.00 13.43
C LEU A 60 11.93 -24.02 14.46
N LEU A 61 11.17 -23.02 14.89
CA LEU A 61 11.59 -22.07 15.91
C LEU A 61 11.45 -22.72 17.29
N ARG A 62 12.58 -23.22 17.84
CA ARG A 62 12.65 -23.91 19.13
C ARG A 62 13.10 -22.96 20.24
N GLY A 63 12.55 -23.12 21.44
CA GLY A 63 12.95 -22.33 22.62
C GLY A 63 12.30 -20.95 22.70
N VAL A 64 11.50 -20.58 21.69
CA VAL A 64 10.70 -19.36 21.64
C VAL A 64 9.20 -19.66 21.53
N ASP A 65 8.79 -20.90 21.82
CA ASP A 65 7.42 -21.40 21.60
C ASP A 65 6.35 -20.46 22.18
N ARG A 66 6.53 -20.03 23.44
CA ARG A 66 5.60 -19.09 24.09
C ARG A 66 5.49 -17.75 23.35
N VAL A 67 6.61 -17.16 22.95
CA VAL A 67 6.64 -15.83 22.31
C VAL A 67 6.08 -15.94 20.88
N ARG A 68 6.42 -17.02 20.17
CA ARG A 68 5.87 -17.38 18.86
C ARG A 68 4.35 -17.46 18.90
N ASP A 69 3.81 -18.25 19.83
CA ASP A 69 2.37 -18.51 19.92
C ASP A 69 1.61 -17.24 20.31
N LEU A 70 2.13 -16.46 21.26
CA LEU A 70 1.56 -15.15 21.62
C LEU A 70 1.55 -14.17 20.44
N LEU A 71 2.62 -14.12 19.66
CA LEU A 71 2.71 -13.24 18.50
C LEU A 71 1.73 -13.65 17.40
N ALA A 72 1.61 -14.95 17.14
CA ALA A 72 0.67 -15.50 16.17
C ALA A 72 -0.78 -15.18 16.57
N GLU A 73 -1.15 -15.46 17.83
CA GLU A 73 -2.50 -15.17 18.33
C GLU A 73 -2.82 -13.66 18.28
N ASN A 74 -1.88 -12.80 18.68
CA ASN A 74 -2.06 -11.35 18.63
C ASN A 74 -2.28 -10.87 17.18
N THR A 75 -1.48 -11.38 16.25
CA THR A 75 -1.60 -11.04 14.81
C THR A 75 -2.94 -11.50 14.23
N GLU A 76 -3.42 -12.70 14.60
CA GLU A 76 -4.74 -13.19 14.18
C GLU A 76 -5.88 -12.33 14.72
N ARG A 77 -5.79 -11.90 15.99
CA ARG A 77 -6.77 -10.99 16.59
C ARG A 77 -6.80 -9.66 15.85
N PHE A 78 -5.64 -9.11 15.50
CA PHE A 78 -5.53 -7.88 14.72
C PHE A 78 -6.19 -8.04 13.34
N ALA A 79 -5.91 -9.14 12.63
CA ALA A 79 -6.52 -9.44 11.34
C ALA A 79 -8.05 -9.56 11.41
N LYS A 80 -8.59 -9.96 12.58
CA LYS A 80 -10.04 -10.00 12.87
C LYS A 80 -10.62 -8.66 13.35
N GLY A 81 -9.83 -7.59 13.38
CA GLY A 81 -10.26 -6.25 13.81
C GLY A 81 -10.32 -6.04 15.33
N LEU A 82 -9.71 -6.92 16.12
CA LEU A 82 -9.63 -6.78 17.58
C LEU A 82 -8.45 -5.88 17.99
N PRO A 83 -8.47 -5.26 19.19
CA PRO A 83 -7.39 -4.39 19.67
C PRO A 83 -6.12 -5.20 20.02
N ALA A 84 -5.29 -5.45 19.01
CA ALA A 84 -4.06 -6.24 19.08
C ALA A 84 -2.97 -5.68 18.14
N ASN A 85 -2.70 -4.37 18.21
CA ASN A 85 -1.84 -3.67 17.26
C ASN A 85 -0.37 -3.54 17.70
N ASN A 86 0.02 -4.21 18.79
CA ASN A 86 1.35 -4.10 19.36
C ASN A 86 1.91 -5.48 19.77
N ALA A 87 3.18 -5.70 19.44
CA ALA A 87 3.99 -6.80 19.94
C ALA A 87 5.38 -6.28 20.26
N LEU A 88 5.94 -6.70 21.40
CA LEU A 88 7.31 -6.40 21.80
C LEU A 88 8.09 -7.71 21.85
N LEU A 89 9.00 -7.88 20.90
CA LEU A 89 9.99 -8.96 20.91
C LEU A 89 11.28 -8.41 21.52
N TRP A 90 11.70 -8.98 22.63
CA TRP A 90 12.91 -8.59 23.34
C TRP A 90 13.52 -9.83 23.98
N GLY A 91 14.85 -9.92 23.94
CA GLY A 91 15.62 -11.11 24.30
C GLY A 91 16.92 -11.16 23.52
#